data_AF-A0A528AZS0-F1
#
_entry.id   AF-A0A528AZS0-F1
#
_cell.length_a   1.000
_cell.length_b   1.000
_cell.length_c   1.000
_cell.angle_alpha   90.00
_cell.angle_beta   90.00
_cell.angle_gamma   90.00
#
_symmetry.space_group_name_H-M   'P 1'
#
loop_
_entity.id
_entity.type
_entity.pdbx_description
1 polymer ?
#
loop_
_entity_poly.entity_id
_entity_poly.type
_entity_poly.pdbx_seq_one_letter_code
_entity_poly.pdbx_strand_id
1 'polypeptide(L)'
;VVLGSAFLSLLSSVLVVWLYVDRSLLARLGAVSQGMFAIAGGNLRAPLPAAGRDEIGRMAEALRLFRDTAVEVEEKNLREVAEARQRLIDAIESISEGFALYDGQDRLVLSNSRYRELLYAGLEEMTPGTTFEH
;
A
#
# COMPACT_ATOMS: atom_id res chain seq x y z
N VAL A 1 -8.22 -27.56 58.40
CA VAL A 1 -7.99 -28.15 57.04
C VAL A 1 -9.04 -27.66 56.04
N VAL A 2 -10.34 -27.87 56.30
CA VAL A 2 -11.45 -27.53 55.36
C VAL A 2 -11.52 -26.03 54.98
N LEU A 3 -11.34 -25.12 55.95
CA LEU A 3 -11.31 -23.66 55.68
C LEU A 3 -10.12 -23.25 54.78
N GLY A 4 -8.98 -23.91 54.93
CA GLY A 4 -7.80 -23.66 54.11
C GLY A 4 -7.98 -24.12 52.67
N SER A 5 -8.60 -25.29 52.46
CA SER A 5 -8.91 -25.78 51.12
C SER A 5 -9.96 -24.92 50.40
N ALA A 6 -10.96 -24.39 51.13
CA ALA A 6 -11.96 -23.49 50.54
C ALA A 6 -11.34 -22.17 50.05
N PHE A 7 -10.44 -21.59 50.83
CA PHE A 7 -9.73 -20.36 50.46
C PHE A 7 -8.82 -20.56 49.23
N LEU A 8 -8.07 -21.68 49.18
CA LEU A 8 -7.21 -22.01 48.03
C LEU A 8 -8.00 -22.18 46.73
N SER A 9 -9.15 -22.84 46.77
CA SER A 9 -10.01 -23.02 45.60
C SER A 9 -10.60 -21.70 45.09
N LEU A 10 -10.94 -20.78 46.01
CA LEU A 10 -11.41 -19.45 45.62
C LEU A 10 -10.29 -18.65 44.94
N LEU A 11 -9.08 -18.69 45.51
CA LEU A 11 -7.92 -17.98 45.00
C LEU A 11 -7.48 -18.52 43.63
N SER A 12 -7.49 -19.85 43.45
CA SER A 12 -7.13 -20.47 42.18
C SER A 12 -8.15 -20.16 41.08
N SER A 13 -9.45 -20.14 41.40
CA SER A 13 -10.50 -19.74 40.45
C SER A 13 -10.32 -18.30 39.97
N VAL A 14 -10.07 -17.36 40.89
CA VAL A 14 -9.79 -15.96 40.56
C VAL A 14 -8.52 -15.84 39.71
N LEU A 15 -7.46 -16.56 40.08
CA LEU A 15 -6.19 -16.56 39.35
C LEU A 15 -6.36 -17.08 37.92
N VAL A 16 -7.13 -18.16 37.73
CA VAL A 16 -7.40 -18.73 36.40
C VAL A 16 -8.20 -17.76 35.54
N VAL A 17 -9.24 -17.13 36.08
CA VAL A 17 -10.02 -16.12 35.35
C VAL A 17 -9.14 -14.93 34.98
N TRP A 18 -8.34 -14.42 35.92
CA TRP A 18 -7.44 -13.29 35.67
C TRP A 18 -6.39 -13.64 34.60
N LEU A 19 -5.69 -14.77 34.74
CA LEU A 19 -4.69 -15.22 33.76
C LEU A 19 -5.29 -15.44 32.37
N TYR A 20 -6.52 -15.98 32.30
CA TYR A 20 -7.18 -16.22 31.03
C TYR A 20 -7.65 -14.91 30.37
N VAL A 21 -8.31 -14.03 31.13
CA VAL A 21 -8.83 -12.75 30.61
C VAL A 21 -7.70 -11.81 30.20
N ASP A 22 -6.71 -11.62 31.08
CA ASP A 22 -5.60 -10.69 30.88
C ASP A 22 -4.75 -11.11 29.67
N ARG A 23 -4.40 -12.41 29.56
CA ARG A 23 -3.55 -12.88 28.46
C ARG A 23 -4.29 -13.19 27.17
N SER A 24 -5.58 -13.54 27.20
CA SER A 24 -6.30 -13.93 25.98
C SER A 24 -6.93 -12.73 25.27
N LEU A 25 -7.68 -11.88 25.99
CA LEU A 25 -8.47 -10.82 25.35
C LEU A 25 -7.63 -9.60 25.01
N LEU A 26 -6.78 -9.12 25.93
CA LEU A 26 -5.95 -7.95 25.69
C LEU A 26 -4.92 -8.20 24.59
N ALA A 27 -4.38 -9.41 24.49
CA ALA A 27 -3.46 -9.78 23.42
C ALA A 27 -4.13 -9.71 22.05
N ARG A 28 -5.34 -10.27 21.91
CA ARG A 28 -6.10 -10.24 20.64
C ARG A 28 -6.53 -8.83 20.27
N LEU A 29 -7.01 -8.05 21.23
CA LEU A 29 -7.38 -6.65 21.00
C LEU A 29 -6.16 -5.81 20.59
N GLY A 30 -5.02 -6.03 21.24
CA GLY A 30 -3.74 -5.40 20.90
C GLY A 30 -3.31 -5.75 19.47
N ALA A 31 -3.47 -7.01 19.04
CA ALA A 31 -3.16 -7.43 17.68
C ALA A 31 -4.06 -6.74 16.63
N VAL A 32 -5.37 -6.60 16.90
CA VAL A 32 -6.28 -5.86 16.01
C VAL A 32 -5.89 -4.39 15.93
N SER A 33 -5.59 -3.76 17.07
CA SER A 33 -5.16 -2.36 17.14
C SER A 33 -3.87 -2.13 16.35
N GLN A 34 -2.87 -2.98 16.53
CA GLN A 34 -1.60 -2.91 15.79
C GLN A 34 -1.81 -3.10 14.27
N GLY A 35 -2.65 -4.04 13.86
CA GLY A 35 -3.00 -4.24 12.46
C GLY A 35 -3.64 -2.98 11.85
N MET A 36 -4.54 -2.33 12.57
CA MET A 36 -5.19 -1.09 12.14
C MET A 36 -4.17 0.06 11.96
N PHE A 37 -3.26 0.25 12.92
CA PHE A 37 -2.21 1.25 12.79
C PHE A 37 -1.23 0.94 11.66
N ALA A 38 -0.90 -0.34 11.44
CA ALA A 38 -0.04 -0.73 10.32
C ALA A 38 -0.67 -0.40 8.97
N ILE A 39 -1.96 -0.70 8.79
CA ILE A 39 -2.70 -0.36 7.55
C ILE A 39 -2.81 1.15 7.39
N ALA A 40 -3.16 1.89 8.45
CA ALA A 40 -3.24 3.36 8.41
C ALA A 40 -1.89 4.00 8.08
N GLY A 41 -0.78 3.37 8.46
CA GLY A 41 0.58 3.76 8.08
C GLY A 41 1.02 3.30 6.69
N GLY A 42 0.13 2.70 5.89
CA GLY A 42 0.43 2.22 4.52
C GLY A 42 1.09 0.84 4.45
N ASN A 43 1.31 0.16 5.57
CA ASN A 43 1.87 -1.19 5.59
C ASN A 43 0.77 -2.24 5.39
N LEU A 44 0.38 -2.45 4.14
CA LEU A 44 -0.63 -3.45 3.75
C LEU A 44 -0.12 -4.90 3.82
N ARG A 45 1.17 -5.13 4.15
CA ARG A 45 1.76 -6.46 4.30
C ARG A 45 1.82 -6.95 5.74
N ALA A 46 1.43 -6.11 6.70
CA ALA A 46 1.47 -6.48 8.10
C ALA A 46 0.56 -7.69 8.38
N PRO A 47 1.00 -8.63 9.25
CA PRO A 47 0.19 -9.76 9.64
C PRO A 47 -1.05 -9.27 10.40
N LEU A 48 -2.22 -9.74 9.97
CA LEU A 48 -3.48 -9.46 10.65
C LEU A 48 -3.86 -10.61 11.58
N PRO A 49 -4.50 -10.31 12.72
CA PRO A 49 -4.99 -11.34 13.63
C PRO A 49 -5.93 -12.32 12.91
N ALA A 50 -5.91 -13.57 13.37
CA ALA A 50 -6.79 -14.61 12.85
C ALA A 50 -8.26 -14.28 13.13
N ALA A 51 -9.15 -14.74 12.23
CA ALA A 51 -10.59 -14.65 12.45
C ALA A 51 -10.97 -15.46 13.69
N GLY A 52 -11.90 -14.92 14.47
CA GLY A 52 -12.47 -15.55 15.65
C GLY A 52 -13.98 -15.63 15.54
N ARG A 53 -14.61 -16.45 16.37
CA ARG A 53 -16.09 -16.57 16.42
C ARG A 53 -16.76 -15.51 17.29
N ASP A 54 -15.97 -14.58 17.81
CA ASP A 54 -16.39 -13.50 18.71
C ASP A 54 -16.32 -12.13 18.02
N GLU A 55 -16.67 -11.08 18.75
CA GLU A 55 -16.70 -9.70 18.27
C GLU A 55 -15.33 -9.21 17.82
N ILE A 56 -14.26 -9.60 18.53
CA ILE A 56 -12.88 -9.28 18.13
C ILE A 56 -12.54 -9.96 16.80
N GLY A 57 -13.03 -11.18 16.60
CA GLY A 57 -12.94 -11.90 15.34
C GLY A 57 -13.64 -11.18 14.19
N ARG A 58 -14.85 -10.65 14.42
CA ARG A 58 -15.56 -9.83 13.42
C ARG A 58 -14.83 -8.53 13.10
N MET A 59 -14.21 -7.89 14.10
CA MET A 59 -13.35 -6.72 13.86
C MET A 59 -12.12 -7.08 13.03
N ALA A 60 -11.47 -8.21 13.32
CA ALA A 60 -10.32 -8.70 12.55
C ALA A 60 -10.69 -9.00 11.09
N GLU A 61 -11.90 -9.51 10.85
CA GLU A 61 -12.44 -9.75 9.51
C GLU A 61 -12.73 -8.45 8.76
N ALA A 62 -13.38 -7.49 9.41
CA ALA A 62 -13.61 -6.15 8.85
C ALA A 62 -12.29 -5.45 8.51
N LEU A 63 -11.27 -5.60 9.37
CA LEU A 63 -9.95 -5.05 9.13
C LEU A 63 -9.24 -5.71 7.93
N ARG A 64 -9.45 -7.02 7.75
CA ARG A 64 -8.95 -7.77 6.59
C ARG A 64 -9.59 -7.27 5.30
N LEU A 65 -10.92 -7.13 5.29
CA LEU A 65 -11.64 -6.55 4.16
C LEU A 65 -11.12 -5.15 3.84
N PHE A 66 -10.97 -4.29 4.84
CA PHE A 66 -10.46 -2.92 4.65
C PHE A 66 -9.08 -2.89 4.00
N ARG A 67 -8.15 -3.74 4.48
CA ARG A 67 -6.81 -3.87 3.88
C ARG A 67 -6.89 -4.38 2.45
N ASP A 68 -7.71 -5.39 2.19
CA ASP A 68 -7.80 -6.00 0.87
C ASP A 68 -8.38 -4.99 -0.15
N THR A 69 -9.38 -4.19 0.26
CA THR A 69 -9.87 -3.04 -0.52
C THR A 69 -8.78 -1.97 -0.72
N ALA A 70 -7.99 -1.66 0.31
CA ALA A 70 -6.89 -0.69 0.17
C ALA A 70 -5.82 -1.15 -0.83
N VAL A 71 -5.49 -2.44 -0.86
CA VAL A 71 -4.59 -3.03 -1.85
C VAL A 71 -5.17 -2.90 -3.26
N GLU A 72 -6.45 -3.26 -3.43
CA GLU A 72 -7.13 -3.19 -4.73
C GLU A 72 -7.18 -1.75 -5.28
N VAL A 73 -7.48 -0.77 -4.42
CA VAL A 73 -7.51 0.65 -4.80
C VAL A 73 -6.13 1.13 -5.24
N GLU A 74 -5.07 0.76 -4.52
CA GLU A 74 -3.70 1.13 -4.87
C GLU A 74 -3.29 0.53 -6.22
N GLU A 75 -3.55 -0.76 -6.44
CA GLU A 75 -3.26 -1.42 -7.72
C GLU A 75 -4.02 -0.78 -8.88
N LYS A 76 -5.29 -0.44 -8.66
CA LYS A 76 -6.12 0.23 -9.66
C LYS A 76 -5.58 1.62 -9.98
N ASN A 77 -5.22 2.41 -8.97
CA ASN A 77 -4.64 3.74 -9.16
C ASN A 77 -3.34 3.68 -9.99
N LEU A 78 -2.46 2.73 -9.69
CA LEU A 78 -1.22 2.53 -10.45
C LEU A 78 -1.50 2.17 -11.92
N ARG A 79 -2.50 1.32 -12.18
CA ARG A 79 -2.93 0.99 -13.55
C ARG A 79 -3.51 2.19 -14.27
N GLU A 80 -4.39 2.95 -13.64
CA GLU A 80 -5.00 4.15 -14.24
C GLU A 80 -3.95 5.21 -14.59
N VAL A 81 -2.97 5.44 -13.71
CA VAL A 81 -1.86 6.36 -13.98
C VAL A 81 -1.01 5.86 -15.15
N ALA A 82 -0.70 4.58 -15.21
CA ALA A 82 0.07 4.00 -16.32
C ALA A 82 -0.67 4.11 -17.65
N GLU A 83 -1.98 3.81 -17.67
CA GLU A 83 -2.81 3.97 -18.86
C GLU A 83 -2.95 5.43 -19.30
N ALA A 84 -3.15 6.35 -18.36
CA ALA A 84 -3.24 7.77 -18.67
C ALA A 84 -1.92 8.29 -19.26
N ARG A 85 -0.78 7.84 -18.71
CA ARG A 85 0.55 8.13 -19.26
C ARG A 85 0.72 7.57 -20.66
N GLN A 86 0.30 6.32 -20.90
CA GLN A 86 0.38 5.72 -22.23
C GLN A 86 -0.49 6.48 -23.24
N ARG A 87 -1.74 6.80 -22.89
CA ARG A 87 -2.64 7.59 -23.74
C ARG A 87 -2.06 8.96 -24.08
N LEU A 88 -1.37 9.60 -23.15
CA LEU A 88 -0.67 10.86 -23.39
C LEU A 88 0.48 10.69 -24.40
N ILE A 89 1.29 9.65 -24.24
CA ILE A 89 2.39 9.32 -25.17
C ILE A 89 1.82 9.06 -26.57
N ASP A 90 0.79 8.23 -26.68
CA ASP A 90 0.17 7.88 -27.96
C ASP A 90 -0.41 9.12 -28.67
N ALA A 91 -1.03 10.03 -27.90
CA ALA A 91 -1.54 11.29 -28.43
C ALA A 91 -0.41 12.20 -28.94
N ILE A 92 0.70 12.32 -28.20
CA ILE A 92 1.85 13.13 -28.62
C ILE A 92 2.54 12.54 -29.86
N GLU A 93 2.66 11.20 -29.93
CA GLU A 93 3.16 10.52 -31.13
C GLU A 93 2.29 10.74 -32.36
N SER A 94 0.99 10.98 -32.20
CA SER A 94 0.09 11.25 -33.32
C SER A 94 0.18 12.69 -33.88
N ILE A 95 0.89 13.60 -33.22
CA ILE A 95 1.06 14.99 -33.67
C ILE A 95 1.91 15.01 -34.94
N SER A 96 1.40 15.64 -36.00
CA SER A 96 2.09 15.77 -37.29
C SER A 96 3.34 16.65 -37.24
N GLU A 97 3.41 17.58 -36.29
CA GLU A 97 4.56 18.45 -36.03
C GLU A 97 5.52 17.83 -35.01
N GLY A 98 6.79 18.24 -35.07
CA GLY A 98 7.77 17.82 -34.08
C GLY A 98 7.45 18.37 -32.70
N PHE A 99 7.28 17.48 -31.72
CA PHE A 99 7.04 17.81 -30.31
C PHE A 99 8.22 17.38 -29.44
N ALA A 100 8.71 18.29 -28.60
CA ALA A 100 9.67 17.99 -27.54
C ALA A 100 9.32 18.76 -26.25
N LEU A 101 9.42 18.08 -25.12
CA LEU A 101 9.20 18.62 -23.78
C LEU A 101 10.49 18.50 -22.98
N TYR A 102 10.93 19.61 -22.39
CA TYR A 102 12.10 19.69 -21.52
C TYR A 102 11.70 19.95 -20.07
N ASP A 103 12.51 19.52 -19.11
CA ASP A 103 12.34 19.87 -17.69
C ASP A 103 12.93 21.25 -17.37
N GLY A 104 12.89 21.65 -16.08
CA GLY A 104 13.43 22.95 -15.64
C GLY A 104 14.96 23.06 -15.69
N GLN A 105 15.66 22.00 -16.12
CA GLN A 105 17.10 21.92 -16.28
C GLN A 105 17.49 21.67 -17.75
N ASP A 106 16.58 21.99 -18.68
CA ASP A 106 16.76 21.84 -20.12
C ASP A 106 17.09 20.42 -20.58
N ARG A 107 16.60 19.40 -19.86
CA ARG A 107 16.74 17.99 -20.26
C ARG A 107 15.48 17.50 -20.94
N LEU A 108 15.64 16.79 -22.05
CA LEU A 108 14.53 16.22 -22.81
C LEU A 108 13.78 15.19 -21.95
N VAL A 109 12.52 15.45 -21.66
CA VAL A 109 11.62 14.55 -20.91
C VAL A 109 10.86 13.65 -21.88
N LEU A 110 10.39 14.20 -22.99
CA LEU A 110 9.57 13.48 -23.97
C LEU A 110 9.74 14.11 -25.35
N SER A 111 9.87 13.30 -26.40
CA SER A 111 9.83 13.76 -27.80
C SER A 111 9.04 12.77 -28.66
N ASN A 112 8.26 13.26 -29.62
CA ASN A 112 7.64 12.39 -30.62
C ASN A 112 8.61 11.99 -31.75
N SER A 113 8.22 11.01 -32.53
CA SER A 113 8.93 10.57 -33.75
C SER A 113 9.13 11.71 -34.75
N ARG A 114 8.12 12.55 -35.00
CA ARG A 114 8.22 13.70 -35.93
C ARG A 114 9.31 14.70 -35.56
N TYR A 115 9.54 14.93 -34.27
CA TYR A 115 10.61 15.81 -33.80
C TYR A 115 11.98 15.27 -34.20
N ARG A 116 12.18 13.96 -34.04
CA ARG A 116 13.44 13.28 -34.42
C ARG A 116 13.66 13.33 -35.93
N GLU A 117 12.60 13.09 -36.70
CA GLU A 117 12.66 13.10 -38.17
C GLU A 117 12.98 14.49 -38.74
N LEU A 118 12.40 15.55 -38.17
CA LEU A 118 12.55 16.92 -38.67
C LEU A 118 13.88 17.56 -38.27
N LEU A 119 14.34 17.36 -37.02
CA LEU A 119 15.57 17.98 -36.55
C LEU A 119 16.84 17.19 -36.88
N TYR A 120 16.79 15.86 -36.98
CA TYR A 120 17.99 15.02 -37.01
C TYR A 120 17.86 13.81 -37.94
N ALA A 121 17.66 14.06 -39.24
CA ALA A 121 17.93 13.06 -40.27
C ALA A 121 19.44 12.76 -40.38
N GLY A 122 20.04 12.14 -39.34
CA GLY A 122 21.42 11.62 -39.40
C GLY A 122 22.33 11.79 -38.18
N LEU A 123 21.86 12.25 -37.00
CA LEU A 123 22.69 12.32 -35.78
C LEU A 123 22.10 11.51 -34.62
N GLU A 124 22.99 11.10 -33.71
CA GLU A 124 22.83 10.17 -32.59
C GLU A 124 21.46 10.12 -31.89
N GLU A 125 21.10 8.91 -31.44
CA GLU A 125 19.83 8.57 -30.81
C GLU A 125 19.56 9.43 -29.55
N MET A 126 18.69 10.44 -29.67
CA MET A 126 18.23 11.22 -28.53
C MET A 126 17.31 10.39 -27.64
N THR A 127 17.80 10.04 -26.47
CA THR A 127 17.03 9.39 -25.39
C THR A 127 16.61 10.43 -24.34
N PRO A 128 15.51 10.18 -23.59
CA PRO A 128 15.13 11.04 -22.47
C PRO A 128 16.30 11.30 -21.52
N GLY A 129 16.55 12.56 -21.17
CA GLY A 129 17.64 13.02 -20.30
C GLY A 129 18.77 13.79 -21.00
N THR A 130 18.76 13.86 -22.33
CA THR A 130 19.70 14.66 -23.15
C THR A 130 19.46 16.16 -22.95
N THR A 131 20.53 16.95 -22.78
CA THR A 131 20.44 18.41 -22.63
C THR A 131 20.24 19.09 -23.98
N PHE A 132 19.48 20.19 -24.01
CA PHE A 132 19.22 20.95 -25.23
C PHE A 132 20.47 21.59 -25.85
N GLU A 133 21.43 21.99 -25.02
CA GLU A 133 22.71 22.56 -25.46
C GLU A 133 23.78 21.47 -25.55
N HIS A 134 24.41 21.37 -26.74
CA HIS A 134 25.71 20.76 -26.95
C HIS A 134 26.82 21.74 -26.58
#